data_AF-A0A5B2TX55-F1
#
_entry.id   AF-A0A5B2TX55-F1
#
_cell.length_a   1.000
_cell.length_b   1.000
_cell.length_c   1.000
_cell.angle_alpha   90.00
_cell.angle_beta   90.00
_cell.angle_gamma   90.00
#
_symmetry.space_group_name_H-M   'P 1'
#
loop_
_entity.id
_entity.type
_entity.pdbx_description
1 polymer ?
#
loop_
_entity_poly.entity_id
_entity_poly.type
_entity_poly.pdbx_seq_one_letter_code
_entity_poly.pdbx_strand_id
1 'polypeptide(L)'
;MKSIKTILILFSIIIIAQCTKEDDKTFKISTDAVGKLDKTSLARDLDLIYENDSVVRDTIQSNFGNGSSKIKIYEKGGALLLTLTPNTDSIPTIQNVLINDKRFKTDKGISIESTFKDIQEKYEIKKIITSINNVIILLKDSDIYFTIDKAQLPENLRYQANTNIEAVQIPDAAKIKYLMVGWD
;
A
#
# COMPACT_ATOMS: atom_id res chain seq x y z
N MET A 1 25.46 51.97 -6.75
CA MET A 1 24.17 51.45 -6.23
C MET A 1 23.38 50.57 -7.20
N LYS A 2 23.42 50.76 -8.53
CA LYS A 2 22.69 49.88 -9.49
C LYS A 2 23.23 48.44 -9.53
N SER A 3 24.56 48.26 -9.49
CA SER A 3 25.22 46.95 -9.50
C SER A 3 24.87 46.06 -8.27
N ILE A 4 24.73 46.67 -7.09
CA ILE A 4 24.38 45.94 -5.84
C ILE A 4 22.94 45.40 -5.89
N LYS A 5 22.00 46.16 -6.49
CA LYS A 5 20.61 45.69 -6.68
C LYS A 5 20.52 44.50 -7.64
N THR A 6 21.36 44.48 -8.68
CA THR A 6 21.40 43.37 -9.64
C THR A 6 21.96 42.08 -9.01
N ILE A 7 22.97 42.20 -8.12
CA ILE A 7 23.54 41.06 -7.39
C ILE A 7 22.54 40.45 -6.40
N LEU A 8 21.75 41.28 -5.70
CA LEU A 8 20.70 40.82 -4.79
C LEU A 8 19.56 40.07 -5.50
N ILE A 9 19.19 40.49 -6.70
CA ILE A 9 18.16 39.82 -7.51
C ILE A 9 18.68 38.47 -8.03
N LEU A 10 19.97 38.39 -8.43
CA LEU A 10 20.57 37.16 -8.91
C LEU A 10 20.74 36.12 -7.79
N PHE A 11 21.04 36.56 -6.56
CA PHE A 11 21.12 35.67 -5.39
C PHE A 11 19.76 35.09 -4.99
N SER A 12 18.67 35.86 -5.16
CA SER A 12 17.30 35.40 -4.89
C SER A 12 16.81 34.29 -5.85
N ILE A 13 17.38 34.18 -7.06
CA ILE A 13 17.01 33.16 -8.05
C ILE A 13 17.70 31.82 -7.77
N ILE A 14 18.88 31.84 -7.12
CA ILE A 14 19.64 30.62 -6.80
C ILE A 14 19.01 29.85 -5.63
N ILE A 15 18.34 30.54 -4.69
CA ILE A 15 17.69 29.91 -3.53
C ILE A 15 16.46 29.05 -3.96
N ILE A 16 15.83 29.37 -5.09
CA ILE A 16 14.68 28.62 -5.63
C ILE A 16 15.09 27.37 -6.43
N ALA A 17 16.37 27.23 -6.79
CA ALA A 17 16.88 26.12 -7.60
C ALA A 17 17.39 24.93 -6.76
N GLN A 18 17.42 25.04 -5.43
CA GLN A 18 17.82 23.96 -4.52
C GLN A 18 16.63 23.11 -4.02
N CYS A 19 15.51 23.07 -4.77
CA CYS A 19 14.57 21.97 -4.63
C CYS A 19 15.20 20.73 -5.30
N THR A 20 16.17 20.12 -4.63
CA THR A 20 16.58 18.75 -4.95
C THR A 20 15.32 17.90 -4.90
N LYS A 21 14.96 17.30 -6.02
CA LYS A 21 13.94 16.25 -6.07
C LYS A 21 14.49 15.10 -5.25
N GLU A 22 14.29 15.12 -3.94
CA GLU A 22 14.32 13.90 -3.16
C GLU A 22 13.35 12.96 -3.86
N ASP A 23 13.86 11.77 -4.20
CA ASP A 23 13.00 10.70 -4.65
C ASP A 23 11.92 10.52 -3.59
N ASP A 24 10.74 11.05 -3.85
CA ASP A 24 9.65 11.04 -2.89
C ASP A 24 9.20 9.59 -2.71
N LYS A 25 9.79 8.93 -1.71
CA LYS A 25 9.50 7.56 -1.33
C LYS A 25 8.13 7.42 -0.69
N THR A 26 7.48 8.52 -0.32
CA THR A 26 6.24 8.54 0.48
C THR A 26 5.15 7.67 -0.13
N PHE A 27 5.04 7.62 -1.46
CA PHE A 27 4.03 6.85 -2.19
C PHE A 27 4.62 5.73 -3.05
N LYS A 28 5.78 5.18 -2.66
CA LYS A 28 6.41 4.03 -3.34
C LYS A 28 6.20 2.74 -2.53
N ILE A 29 5.97 1.64 -3.25
CA ILE A 29 5.91 0.28 -2.71
C ILE A 29 7.05 -0.51 -3.36
N SER A 30 8.04 -0.89 -2.56
CA SER A 30 9.15 -1.72 -2.98
C SER A 30 9.11 -3.07 -2.26
N THR A 31 10.10 -3.93 -2.52
CA THR A 31 10.23 -5.22 -1.86
C THR A 31 10.37 -5.10 -0.34
N ASP A 32 11.00 -4.03 0.15
CA ASP A 32 11.37 -3.91 1.56
C ASP A 32 10.69 -2.75 2.28
N ALA A 33 9.94 -1.90 1.56
CA ALA A 33 9.33 -0.71 2.12
C ALA A 33 7.98 -0.35 1.48
N VAL A 34 7.10 0.25 2.30
CA VAL A 34 5.85 0.88 1.88
C VAL A 34 5.83 2.31 2.40
N GLY A 35 6.07 3.27 1.51
CA GLY A 35 6.15 4.66 1.89
C GLY A 35 7.27 4.92 2.91
N LYS A 36 6.87 5.30 4.12
CA LYS A 36 7.76 5.58 5.26
C LYS A 36 8.05 4.34 6.12
N LEU A 37 7.43 3.20 5.83
CA LEU A 37 7.57 1.96 6.58
C LEU A 37 8.54 1.00 5.89
N ASP A 38 9.24 0.22 6.68
CA ASP A 38 9.98 -0.97 6.27
C ASP A 38 9.63 -2.18 7.17
N LYS A 39 10.16 -3.35 6.81
CA LYS A 39 9.94 -4.62 7.53
C LYS A 39 10.29 -4.59 9.02
N THR A 40 11.16 -3.67 9.45
CA THR A 40 11.62 -3.55 10.84
C THR A 40 10.88 -2.47 11.64
N SER A 41 9.97 -1.73 10.98
CA SER A 41 9.23 -0.64 11.59
C SER A 41 8.37 -1.14 12.75
N LEU A 42 8.63 -0.60 13.94
CA LEU A 42 7.92 -0.96 15.16
C LEU A 42 6.57 -0.25 15.24
N ALA A 43 5.53 -0.96 15.68
CA ALA A 43 4.20 -0.39 15.84
C ALA A 43 4.17 0.79 16.84
N ARG A 44 5.06 0.78 17.83
CA ARG A 44 5.18 1.86 18.83
C ARG A 44 5.83 3.14 18.27
N ASP A 45 6.61 3.03 17.20
CA ASP A 45 7.35 4.15 16.60
C ASP A 45 6.53 4.85 15.51
N LEU A 46 5.30 4.38 15.23
CA LEU A 46 4.45 4.94 14.19
C LEU A 46 4.18 6.43 14.37
N ASP A 47 4.04 6.91 15.61
CA ASP A 47 3.80 8.34 15.88
C ASP A 47 5.02 9.20 15.53
N LEU A 48 6.22 8.60 15.55
CA LEU A 48 7.46 9.24 15.10
C LEU A 48 7.60 9.18 13.57
N ILE A 49 7.36 8.00 12.98
CA ILE A 49 7.43 7.79 11.52
C ILE A 49 6.42 8.70 10.79
N TYR A 50 5.26 8.91 11.40
CA TYR A 50 4.13 9.68 10.88
C TYR A 50 3.90 10.97 11.67
N GLU A 51 4.96 11.63 12.14
CA GLU A 51 4.89 12.86 12.96
C GLU A 51 4.05 14.00 12.35
N ASN A 52 3.94 14.03 11.01
CA ASN A 52 3.20 15.04 10.25
C ASN A 52 1.79 14.58 9.84
N ASP A 53 1.44 13.34 10.16
CA ASP A 53 0.23 12.64 9.77
C ASP A 53 -0.58 12.27 11.03
N SER A 54 -1.82 11.81 10.85
CA SER A 54 -2.68 11.38 11.95
C SER A 54 -2.70 9.86 12.08
N VAL A 55 -2.26 9.37 13.23
CA VAL A 55 -2.19 7.95 13.55
C VAL A 55 -3.36 7.59 14.47
N VAL A 56 -4.28 6.76 13.99
CA VAL A 56 -5.51 6.37 14.72
C VAL A 56 -5.46 4.89 15.04
N ARG A 57 -5.52 4.54 16.33
CA ARG A 57 -5.54 3.14 16.80
C ARG A 57 -6.96 2.76 17.17
N ASP A 58 -7.39 1.56 16.77
CA ASP A 58 -8.65 1.02 17.24
C ASP A 58 -8.55 0.71 18.74
N THR A 59 -9.33 1.42 19.55
CA THR A 59 -9.35 1.30 21.01
C THR A 59 -10.25 0.15 21.48
N ILE A 60 -11.05 -0.44 20.59
CA ILE A 60 -11.92 -1.56 20.94
C ILE A 60 -11.15 -2.85 20.75
N GLN A 61 -10.43 -3.24 21.80
CA GLN A 61 -10.03 -4.63 22.01
C GLN A 61 -11.32 -5.42 22.27
N SER A 62 -12.03 -5.81 21.21
CA SER A 62 -13.22 -6.63 21.34
C SER A 62 -12.82 -7.95 21.96
N ASN A 63 -13.40 -8.29 23.11
CA ASN A 63 -13.25 -9.60 23.77
C ASN A 63 -13.78 -10.78 22.92
N PHE A 64 -14.20 -10.53 21.67
CA PHE A 64 -14.65 -11.50 20.68
C PHE A 64 -13.70 -11.51 19.47
N GLY A 65 -12.56 -12.18 19.63
CA GLY A 65 -11.68 -12.58 18.54
C GLY A 65 -10.27 -11.99 18.63
N ASN A 66 -9.28 -12.84 18.36
CA ASN A 66 -7.84 -12.52 18.27
C ASN A 66 -7.48 -11.62 17.07
N GLY A 67 -8.29 -10.60 16.76
CA GLY A 67 -7.95 -9.60 15.74
C GLY A 67 -6.99 -8.60 16.33
N SER A 68 -5.75 -8.55 15.84
CA SER A 68 -4.81 -7.48 16.18
C SER A 68 -5.45 -6.11 15.90
N SER A 69 -5.30 -5.17 16.84
CA SER A 69 -5.85 -3.83 16.73
C SER A 69 -5.32 -3.16 15.46
N LYS A 70 -6.24 -2.80 14.55
CA LYS A 70 -5.88 -2.08 13.32
C LYS A 70 -5.45 -0.66 13.67
N ILE A 71 -4.46 -0.19 12.93
CA ILE A 71 -3.96 1.18 13.02
C ILE A 71 -4.18 1.84 11.66
N LYS A 72 -4.81 3.00 11.65
CA LYS A 72 -5.09 3.76 10.42
C LYS A 72 -4.20 4.99 10.37
N ILE A 73 -3.56 5.20 9.23
CA ILE A 73 -2.71 6.37 8.96
C ILE A 73 -3.45 7.30 8.02
N TYR A 74 -3.64 8.54 8.45
CA TYR A 74 -4.30 9.58 7.66
C TYR A 74 -3.33 10.71 7.33
N GLU A 75 -3.34 11.16 6.09
CA GLU A 75 -2.63 12.39 5.71
C GLU A 75 -3.27 13.60 6.38
N LYS A 76 -2.46 14.64 6.62
CA LYS A 76 -2.97 15.96 6.98
C LYS A 76 -3.98 16.46 5.94
N GLY A 77 -5.27 16.45 6.31
CA GLY A 77 -6.39 16.69 5.39
C GLY A 77 -7.45 15.59 5.41
N GLY A 78 -7.16 14.45 6.04
CA GLY A 78 -8.15 13.39 6.34
C GLY A 78 -8.21 12.25 5.33
N ALA A 79 -7.34 12.23 4.31
CA ALA A 79 -7.24 11.10 3.39
C ALA A 79 -6.62 9.89 4.12
N LEU A 80 -7.29 8.73 4.06
CA LEU A 80 -6.76 7.48 4.62
C LEU A 80 -5.67 6.94 3.69
N LEU A 81 -4.43 6.90 4.19
CA LEU A 81 -3.27 6.42 3.43
C LEU A 81 -3.13 4.91 3.52
N LEU A 82 -3.02 4.39 4.74
CA LEU A 82 -2.72 3.00 5.03
C LEU A 82 -3.55 2.49 6.20
N THR A 83 -3.87 1.20 6.18
CA THR A 83 -4.36 0.46 7.34
C THR A 83 -3.35 -0.61 7.70
N LEU A 84 -2.75 -0.49 8.87
CA LEU A 84 -1.68 -1.34 9.38
C LEU A 84 -2.24 -2.34 10.38
N THR A 85 -1.70 -3.55 10.33
CA THR A 85 -1.99 -4.61 11.29
C THR A 85 -0.65 -5.07 11.88
N PRO A 86 -0.36 -4.77 13.15
CA PRO A 86 0.81 -5.29 13.84
C PRO A 86 0.72 -6.80 14.04
N ASN A 87 1.87 -7.46 14.22
CA ASN A 87 1.92 -8.83 14.72
C ASN A 87 1.55 -8.88 16.23
N THR A 88 1.54 -10.08 16.81
CA THR A 88 1.17 -10.31 18.22
C THR A 88 2.37 -10.51 19.14
N ASP A 89 3.58 -10.13 18.71
CA ASP A 89 4.80 -10.31 19.49
C ASP A 89 4.89 -9.32 20.65
N SER A 90 5.80 -9.56 21.60
CA SER A 90 6.05 -8.65 22.72
C SER A 90 6.55 -7.27 22.28
N ILE A 91 7.22 -7.20 21.13
CA ILE A 91 7.66 -5.96 20.49
C ILE A 91 7.09 -5.98 19.07
N PRO A 92 5.86 -5.49 18.86
CA PRO A 92 5.19 -5.66 17.58
C PRO A 92 5.84 -4.88 16.44
N THR A 93 6.16 -5.56 15.36
CA THR A 93 6.39 -4.95 14.04
C THR A 93 5.09 -4.91 13.24
N ILE A 94 5.08 -4.15 12.16
CA ILE A 94 3.95 -4.16 11.23
C ILE A 94 3.98 -5.48 10.44
N GLN A 95 2.89 -6.24 10.44
CA GLN A 95 2.80 -7.49 9.69
C GLN A 95 2.07 -7.31 8.36
N ASN A 96 0.97 -6.56 8.36
CA ASN A 96 0.22 -6.31 7.13
C ASN A 96 0.00 -4.81 6.93
N VAL A 97 0.19 -4.39 5.69
CA VAL A 97 -0.06 -3.03 5.22
C VAL A 97 -1.12 -3.10 4.12
N LEU A 98 -2.32 -2.58 4.39
CA LEU A 98 -3.34 -2.35 3.37
C LEU A 98 -3.18 -0.93 2.82
N ILE A 99 -2.99 -0.83 1.51
CA ILE A 99 -2.85 0.43 0.79
C ILE A 99 -4.25 0.96 0.47
N ASN A 100 -4.58 2.13 1.02
CA ASN A 100 -5.88 2.77 0.82
C ASN A 100 -5.83 3.91 -0.21
N ASP A 101 -4.70 4.60 -0.35
CA ASP A 101 -4.55 5.74 -1.24
C ASP A 101 -3.97 5.33 -2.61
N LYS A 102 -4.57 5.87 -3.68
CA LYS A 102 -4.20 5.56 -5.08
C LYS A 102 -2.85 6.09 -5.54
N ARG A 103 -2.27 7.04 -4.80
CA ARG A 103 -0.95 7.61 -5.12
C ARG A 103 0.15 6.56 -4.95
N PHE A 104 -0.04 5.58 -4.08
CA PHE A 104 0.90 4.50 -3.87
C PHE A 104 1.06 3.65 -5.13
N LYS A 105 2.31 3.49 -5.56
CA LYS A 105 2.67 2.68 -6.73
C LYS A 105 3.82 1.75 -6.42
N THR A 106 3.76 0.55 -6.96
CA THR A 106 4.89 -0.36 -6.96
C THR A 106 6.04 0.16 -7.83
N ASP A 107 7.23 -0.40 -7.69
CA ASP A 107 8.37 -0.12 -8.59
C ASP A 107 8.05 -0.42 -10.06
N LYS A 108 7.05 -1.29 -10.31
CA LYS A 108 6.51 -1.59 -11.65
C LYS A 108 5.31 -0.70 -12.04
N GLY A 109 4.96 0.27 -11.21
CA GLY A 109 3.88 1.22 -11.45
C GLY A 109 2.47 0.65 -11.33
N ILE A 110 2.27 -0.41 -10.54
CA ILE A 110 0.92 -0.91 -10.19
C ILE A 110 0.38 -0.16 -8.98
N SER A 111 -0.89 0.22 -9.02
CA SER A 111 -1.60 0.82 -7.88
C SER A 111 -2.95 0.11 -7.66
N ILE A 112 -3.71 0.54 -6.65
CA ILE A 112 -5.06 0.04 -6.39
C ILE A 112 -6.04 0.28 -7.57
N GLU A 113 -5.77 1.25 -8.45
CA GLU A 113 -6.62 1.56 -9.62
C GLU A 113 -6.31 0.67 -10.84
N SER A 114 -5.23 -0.13 -10.77
CA SER A 114 -4.83 -1.06 -11.82
C SER A 114 -5.84 -2.22 -11.97
N THR A 115 -5.68 -2.95 -13.07
CA THR A 115 -6.50 -4.10 -13.44
C THR A 115 -5.74 -5.40 -13.27
N PHE A 116 -6.45 -6.52 -13.36
CA PHE A 116 -5.82 -7.85 -13.37
C PHE A 116 -4.81 -8.01 -14.51
N LYS A 117 -5.13 -7.51 -15.70
CA LYS A 117 -4.21 -7.50 -16.83
C LYS A 117 -2.89 -6.80 -16.51
N ASP A 118 -2.95 -5.63 -15.90
CA ASP A 118 -1.74 -4.89 -15.52
C ASP A 118 -0.85 -5.70 -14.57
N ILE A 119 -1.45 -6.49 -13.67
CA ILE A 119 -0.70 -7.38 -12.77
C ILE A 119 -0.02 -8.48 -13.57
N GLN A 120 -0.76 -9.17 -14.46
CA GLN A 120 -0.23 -10.28 -15.26
C GLN A 120 0.90 -9.86 -16.20
N GLU A 121 0.82 -8.65 -16.77
CA GLU A 121 1.86 -8.14 -17.68
C GLU A 121 3.16 -7.78 -16.96
N LYS A 122 3.09 -7.44 -15.66
CA LYS A 122 4.25 -6.93 -14.90
C LYS A 122 4.79 -7.90 -13.86
N TYR A 123 4.01 -8.89 -13.43
CA TYR A 123 4.37 -9.82 -12.37
C TYR A 123 4.08 -11.27 -12.74
N GLU A 124 4.96 -12.17 -12.31
CA GLU A 124 4.71 -13.60 -12.33
C GLU A 124 3.80 -13.98 -11.15
N ILE A 125 2.68 -14.63 -11.44
CA ILE A 125 1.73 -15.09 -10.41
C ILE A 125 2.26 -16.39 -9.82
N LYS A 126 2.49 -16.41 -8.51
CA LYS A 126 2.88 -17.62 -7.76
C LYS A 126 1.69 -18.53 -7.52
N LYS A 127 0.58 -17.96 -7.05
CA LYS A 127 -0.62 -18.73 -6.69
C LYS A 127 -1.86 -17.82 -6.67
N ILE A 128 -2.99 -18.40 -7.06
CA ILE A 128 -4.30 -17.79 -6.85
C ILE A 128 -5.03 -18.61 -5.78
N ILE A 129 -5.57 -17.92 -4.78
CA ILE A 129 -6.32 -18.51 -3.66
C ILE A 129 -7.72 -17.92 -3.68
N THR A 130 -8.73 -18.76 -3.43
CA THR A 130 -10.11 -18.34 -3.40
C THR A 130 -10.64 -18.32 -1.96
N SER A 131 -11.43 -17.31 -1.65
CA SER A 131 -12.21 -17.20 -0.42
C SER A 131 -13.69 -17.08 -0.79
N ILE A 132 -14.57 -16.98 0.20
CA ILE A 132 -16.03 -16.90 -0.03
C ILE A 132 -16.37 -15.83 -1.09
N ASN A 133 -15.86 -14.61 -0.93
CA ASN A 133 -16.20 -13.46 -1.79
C ASN A 133 -15.04 -12.89 -2.60
N ASN A 134 -13.81 -13.39 -2.41
CA ASN A 134 -12.64 -12.78 -3.04
C ASN A 134 -11.71 -13.82 -3.65
N VAL A 135 -10.94 -13.37 -4.64
CA VAL A 135 -9.78 -14.04 -5.19
C VAL A 135 -8.53 -13.28 -4.77
N ILE A 136 -7.57 -13.98 -4.19
CA ILE A 136 -6.30 -13.44 -3.71
C ILE A 136 -5.20 -13.92 -4.67
N ILE A 137 -4.44 -12.98 -5.21
CA ILE A 137 -3.36 -13.21 -6.17
C ILE A 137 -2.05 -12.99 -5.43
N LEU A 138 -1.32 -14.08 -5.22
CA LEU A 138 0.03 -14.07 -4.66
C LEU A 138 1.04 -14.02 -5.80
N LEU A 139 1.99 -13.10 -5.70
CA LEU A 139 3.05 -12.92 -6.67
C LEU A 139 4.26 -13.80 -6.30
N LYS A 140 5.09 -14.09 -7.30
CA LYS A 140 6.38 -14.75 -7.07
C LYS A 140 7.41 -13.72 -6.59
N ASP A 141 8.23 -14.13 -5.63
CA ASP A 141 9.34 -13.33 -5.08
C ASP A 141 8.92 -11.91 -4.63
N SER A 142 7.71 -11.78 -4.07
CA SER A 142 7.19 -10.51 -3.59
C SER A 142 6.23 -10.70 -2.42
N ASP A 143 6.33 -9.79 -1.47
CA ASP A 143 5.44 -9.67 -0.30
C ASP A 143 4.12 -8.95 -0.64
N ILE A 144 4.01 -8.46 -1.88
CA ILE A 144 2.82 -7.78 -2.40
C ILE A 144 1.81 -8.83 -2.85
N TYR A 145 0.55 -8.64 -2.48
CA TYR A 145 -0.56 -9.43 -2.98
C TYR A 145 -1.79 -8.56 -3.26
N PHE A 146 -2.60 -9.04 -4.19
CA PHE A 146 -3.79 -8.34 -4.66
C PHE A 146 -5.04 -9.14 -4.35
N THR A 147 -6.13 -8.46 -4.07
CA THR A 147 -7.44 -9.07 -3.90
C THR A 147 -8.41 -8.53 -4.94
N ILE A 148 -9.14 -9.42 -5.59
CA ILE A 148 -10.22 -9.10 -6.54
C ILE A 148 -11.53 -9.63 -5.98
N ASP A 149 -12.60 -8.86 -6.10
CA ASP A 149 -13.94 -9.31 -5.71
C ASP A 149 -14.46 -10.37 -6.69
N LYS A 150 -15.03 -11.47 -6.19
CA LYS A 150 -15.64 -12.50 -7.06
C LYS A 150 -16.75 -11.93 -7.93
N ALA A 151 -17.39 -10.83 -7.56
CA ALA A 151 -18.36 -10.13 -8.40
C ALA A 151 -17.78 -9.68 -9.77
N GLN A 152 -16.45 -9.52 -9.88
CA GLN A 152 -15.77 -9.19 -11.14
C GLN A 152 -15.60 -10.40 -12.07
N LEU A 153 -15.83 -11.63 -11.60
CA LEU A 153 -15.65 -12.84 -12.37
C LEU A 153 -16.88 -13.20 -13.21
N PRO A 154 -16.75 -14.13 -14.17
CA PRO A 154 -17.88 -14.78 -14.81
C PRO A 154 -18.84 -15.41 -13.79
N GLU A 155 -20.14 -15.37 -14.10
CA GLU A 155 -21.22 -15.75 -13.17
C GLU A 155 -21.04 -17.16 -12.58
N ASN A 156 -20.59 -18.12 -13.40
CA ASN A 156 -20.35 -19.50 -13.01
C ASN A 156 -19.26 -19.66 -11.91
N LEU A 157 -18.41 -18.66 -11.70
CA LEU A 157 -17.33 -18.68 -10.70
C LEU A 157 -17.66 -17.86 -9.44
N ARG A 158 -18.77 -17.10 -9.42
CA ARG A 158 -19.08 -16.16 -8.33
C ARG A 158 -19.54 -16.86 -7.05
N TYR A 159 -20.34 -17.90 -7.18
CA TYR A 159 -21.08 -18.50 -6.05
C TYR A 159 -20.42 -19.76 -5.47
N GLN A 160 -19.37 -20.25 -6.10
CA GLN A 160 -18.67 -21.44 -5.62
C GLN A 160 -17.53 -21.03 -4.67
N ALA A 161 -17.66 -21.37 -3.39
CA ALA A 161 -16.71 -20.96 -2.36
C ALA A 161 -15.29 -21.55 -2.60
N ASN A 162 -15.22 -22.81 -3.02
CA ASN A 162 -13.98 -23.61 -3.07
C ASN A 162 -13.56 -24.04 -4.48
N THR A 163 -13.95 -23.28 -5.51
CA THR A 163 -13.47 -23.55 -6.86
C THR A 163 -12.04 -23.06 -6.99
N ASN A 164 -11.16 -23.91 -7.53
CA ASN A 164 -9.85 -23.49 -7.98
C ASN A 164 -10.05 -22.55 -9.18
N ILE A 165 -9.68 -21.28 -9.00
CA ILE A 165 -9.72 -20.29 -10.06
C ILE A 165 -8.32 -20.13 -10.61
N GLU A 166 -8.17 -20.33 -11.91
CA GLU A 166 -6.93 -20.08 -12.64
C GLU A 166 -6.88 -18.66 -13.20
N ALA A 167 -5.66 -18.18 -13.48
CA ALA A 167 -5.44 -16.82 -13.98
C ALA A 167 -6.24 -16.53 -15.25
N VAL A 168 -6.32 -17.50 -16.17
CA VAL A 168 -7.05 -17.37 -17.45
C VAL A 168 -8.56 -17.19 -17.30
N GLN A 169 -9.10 -17.47 -16.11
CA GLN A 169 -10.53 -17.36 -15.82
C GLN A 169 -10.90 -16.00 -15.21
N ILE A 170 -9.90 -15.20 -14.82
CA ILE A 170 -10.11 -13.87 -14.26
C ILE A 170 -10.09 -12.87 -15.44
N PRO A 171 -11.15 -12.06 -15.63
CA PRO A 171 -11.17 -11.10 -16.72
C PRO A 171 -10.06 -10.06 -16.59
N ASP A 172 -9.39 -9.75 -17.71
CA ASP A 172 -8.36 -8.72 -17.81
C ASP A 172 -8.75 -7.38 -17.15
N ALA A 173 -9.99 -6.96 -17.36
CA ALA A 173 -10.53 -5.69 -16.87
C ALA A 173 -10.94 -5.71 -15.38
N ALA A 174 -10.85 -6.86 -14.71
CA ALA A 174 -11.24 -7.01 -13.31
C ALA A 174 -10.46 -6.03 -12.44
N LYS A 175 -11.19 -5.28 -11.60
CA LYS A 175 -10.62 -4.26 -10.72
C LYS A 175 -10.06 -4.85 -9.44
N ILE A 176 -8.94 -4.30 -9.00
CA ILE A 176 -8.33 -4.62 -7.72
C ILE A 176 -9.22 -4.02 -6.61
N LYS A 177 -9.62 -4.86 -5.66
CA LYS A 177 -10.34 -4.47 -4.45
C LYS A 177 -9.39 -4.04 -3.35
N TYR A 178 -8.31 -4.81 -3.14
CA TYR A 178 -7.26 -4.49 -2.17
C TYR A 178 -5.87 -4.73 -2.76
N LEU A 179 -4.96 -3.82 -2.41
CA LEU A 179 -3.52 -3.93 -2.59
C LEU A 179 -2.91 -4.00 -1.21
N MET A 180 -2.20 -5.09 -0.92
CA MET A 180 -1.66 -5.36 0.40
C MET A 180 -0.19 -5.80 0.31
N VAL A 181 0.55 -5.53 1.38
CA VAL A 181 1.89 -6.07 1.61
C VAL A 181 1.86 -6.83 2.92
N GLY A 182 2.35 -8.07 2.92
CA GLY A 182 2.44 -8.93 4.09
C GLY A 182 3.90 -9.26 4.39
N TRP A 183 4.36 -8.89 5.57
CA TRP A 183 5.67 -9.25 6.10
C TRP A 183 5.54 -10.37 7.11
N ASP A 184 6.58 -11.22 7.19
CA ASP A 184 6.68 -12.32 8.16
C ASP A 184 7.11 -11.82 9.55
#